data_AF-A0A948YBV7-F1
#
_entry.id   AF-A0A948YBV7-F1
#
_cell.length_a   1.000
_cell.length_b   1.000
_cell.length_c   1.000
_cell.angle_alpha   90.00
_cell.angle_beta   90.00
_cell.angle_gamma   90.00
#
_symmetry.space_group_name_H-M   'P 1'
#
loop_
_entity.id
_entity.type
_entity.pdbx_description
1 polymer ?
#
loop_
_entity_poly.entity_id
_entity_poly.type
_entity_poly.pdbx_seq_one_letter_code
_entity_poly.pdbx_strand_id
1 'polypeptide(L)'
;MNNQKLKKILILGSGALKIGEAGEFDYSGSQAIKALKEEGIKTILINPNIATIQTSKELTDKVYFLPVKPYFVEKVIKKERPDGILLSFGGQTALNCGIELHKKGILKKYGVTILGTPIS
;
A
#
# COMPACT_ATOMS: atom_id res chain seq x y z
N MET A 1 9.72 2.14 21.22
CA MET A 1 8.56 1.95 20.32
C MET A 1 7.88 0.66 20.72
N ASN A 2 6.57 0.68 21.00
CA ASN A 2 5.84 -0.52 21.45
C ASN A 2 6.07 -1.67 20.46
N ASN A 3 6.55 -2.80 20.98
CA ASN A 3 7.00 -3.97 20.23
C ASN A 3 5.80 -4.81 19.71
N GLN A 4 4.79 -4.15 19.13
CA GLN A 4 3.67 -4.85 18.51
C GLN A 4 4.12 -5.37 17.15
N LYS A 5 4.21 -6.68 17.03
CA LYS A 5 4.51 -7.36 15.77
C LYS A 5 3.40 -7.05 14.77
N LEU A 6 3.73 -6.27 13.74
CA LEU A 6 2.86 -5.95 12.61
C LEU A 6 2.42 -7.27 11.94
N LYS A 7 1.11 -7.44 11.70
CA LYS A 7 0.55 -8.67 11.12
C LYS A 7 0.02 -8.47 9.72
N LYS A 8 -0.44 -7.26 9.40
CA LYS A 8 -1.10 -6.96 8.11
C LYS A 8 -0.77 -5.55 7.64
N ILE A 9 -0.14 -5.47 6.46
CA ILE A 9 0.30 -4.19 5.87
C ILE A 9 -0.43 -3.94 4.56
N LEU A 10 -0.91 -2.71 4.41
CA LEU A 10 -1.47 -2.19 3.17
C LEU A 10 -0.38 -1.51 2.35
N ILE A 11 -0.33 -1.80 1.05
CA ILE A 11 0.62 -1.23 0.10
C ILE A 11 -0.21 -0.54 -0.98
N LEU A 12 0.15 0.72 -1.27
CA LEU A 12 -0.46 1.47 -2.38
C LEU A 12 0.46 1.38 -3.60
N GLY A 13 -0.03 0.80 -4.69
CA GLY A 13 0.68 0.73 -5.96
C GLY A 13 0.68 2.07 -6.72
N SER A 14 1.34 2.09 -7.88
CA SER A 14 1.55 3.31 -8.69
C SER A 14 0.30 3.84 -9.41
N GLY A 15 -0.76 3.05 -9.51
CA GLY A 15 -1.94 3.40 -10.28
C GLY A 15 -1.82 2.97 -11.75
N ALA A 16 -2.55 3.64 -12.64
CA ALA A 16 -2.44 3.41 -14.07
C ALA A 16 -1.06 3.85 -14.59
N LEU A 17 -0.52 3.14 -15.58
CA LEU A 17 0.74 3.49 -16.22
C LEU A 17 0.67 4.90 -16.80
N LYS A 18 1.63 5.75 -16.44
CA LYS A 18 1.82 7.08 -17.02
C LYS A 18 3.19 7.13 -17.68
N ILE A 19 3.34 7.95 -18.71
CA ILE A 19 4.66 8.24 -19.30
C ILE A 19 5.55 8.80 -18.19
N GLY A 20 6.68 8.12 -17.91
CA GLY A 20 7.61 8.48 -16.83
C GLY A 20 7.34 7.83 -15.46
N GLU A 21 6.23 7.10 -15.27
CA GLU A 21 6.01 6.23 -14.09
C GLU A 21 5.86 4.77 -14.62
N ALA A 22 7.01 4.09 -14.76
CA ALA A 22 7.13 2.80 -15.43
C ALA A 22 7.24 1.60 -14.46
N GLY A 23 7.70 0.45 -14.97
CA GLY A 23 7.85 -0.83 -14.27
C GLY A 23 8.75 -0.80 -13.03
N GLU A 24 9.43 0.30 -12.73
CA GLU A 24 10.17 0.51 -11.47
C GLU A 24 9.29 0.36 -10.22
N PHE A 25 8.02 0.80 -10.29
CA PHE A 25 7.08 0.64 -9.18
C PHE A 25 6.46 -0.75 -9.12
N ASP A 26 6.44 -1.47 -10.24
CA ASP A 26 6.15 -2.91 -10.21
C ASP A 26 7.28 -3.67 -9.53
N TYR A 27 8.52 -3.40 -9.92
CA TYR A 27 9.69 -4.02 -9.31
C TYR A 27 9.81 -3.70 -7.82
N SER A 28 9.83 -2.42 -7.44
CA SER A 28 10.02 -2.01 -6.04
C SER A 28 8.84 -2.41 -5.15
N GLY A 29 7.60 -2.31 -5.65
CA GLY A 29 6.41 -2.84 -4.96
C GLY A 29 6.50 -4.36 -4.74
N SER A 30 6.93 -5.11 -5.76
CA SER A 30 7.14 -6.55 -5.67
C SER A 30 8.20 -6.93 -4.64
N GLN A 31 9.32 -6.20 -4.58
CA GLN A 31 10.36 -6.41 -3.56
C GLN A 31 9.84 -6.13 -2.14
N ALA A 32 9.06 -5.06 -1.96
CA ALA A 32 8.46 -4.75 -0.67
C ALA A 32 7.50 -5.86 -0.19
N ILE A 33 6.65 -6.40 -1.09
CA ILE A 33 5.76 -7.52 -0.78
C ILE A 33 6.57 -8.76 -0.41
N LYS A 34 7.62 -9.07 -1.17
CA LYS A 34 8.50 -10.21 -0.91
C LYS A 34 9.13 -10.13 0.48
N ALA A 35 9.70 -8.98 0.84
CA ALA A 35 10.32 -8.77 2.15
C ALA A 35 9.32 -8.90 3.31
N LEU A 36 8.10 -8.35 3.16
CA LEU A 36 7.06 -8.51 4.18
C LEU A 36 6.63 -9.97 4.34
N LYS A 37 6.54 -10.71 3.23
CA LYS A 37 6.17 -12.13 3.24
C LYS A 37 7.24 -13.00 3.90
N GLU A 38 8.53 -12.70 3.68
CA GLU A 38 9.66 -13.36 4.36
C GLU A 38 9.61 -13.16 5.89
N GLU A 39 9.10 -12.02 6.35
CA GLU A 39 8.85 -11.73 7.78
C GLU A 39 7.53 -12.30 8.32
N GLY A 40 6.77 -13.03 7.50
CA GLY A 40 5.47 -13.61 7.86
C GLY A 40 4.34 -12.58 8.03
N ILE A 41 4.48 -11.41 7.40
CA ILE A 41 3.51 -10.32 7.46
C ILE A 41 2.56 -10.43 6.27
N LYS A 42 1.24 -10.37 6.53
CA LYS A 42 0.23 -10.40 5.47
C LYS A 42 0.20 -9.10 4.69
N THR A 43 0.04 -9.21 3.38
CA THR A 43 0.10 -8.08 2.45
C THR A 43 -1.23 -7.85 1.76
N ILE A 44 -1.66 -6.60 1.71
CA ILE A 44 -2.79 -6.15 0.91
C ILE A 44 -2.27 -5.11 -0.06
N LEU A 45 -2.51 -5.31 -1.35
CA LEU A 45 -2.15 -4.35 -2.39
C LEU A 45 -3.41 -3.69 -2.96
N ILE A 46 -3.38 -2.38 -3.12
CA ILE A 46 -4.31 -1.66 -3.99
C ILE A 46 -3.55 -1.19 -5.23
N ASN A 47 -3.88 -1.74 -6.38
CA ASN A 47 -3.30 -1.33 -7.66
C ASN A 47 -4.30 -1.63 -8.79
N PRO A 48 -4.75 -0.65 -9.59
CA PRO A 48 -5.67 -0.89 -10.69
C PRO A 48 -5.00 -1.54 -11.91
N ASN A 49 -3.66 -1.55 -12.00
CA ASN A 49 -2.94 -2.14 -13.12
C ASN A 49 -2.83 -3.66 -12.99
N ILE A 50 -3.61 -4.40 -13.77
CA ILE A 50 -3.63 -5.88 -13.80
C ILE A 50 -2.36 -6.51 -14.40
N ALA A 51 -1.56 -5.74 -15.12
CA ALA A 51 -0.39 -6.24 -15.85
C ALA A 51 0.91 -5.98 -15.06
N THR A 52 0.95 -6.41 -13.80
CA THR A 52 2.11 -6.22 -12.90
C THR A 52 2.40 -7.47 -12.07
N ILE A 53 3.67 -7.75 -11.80
CA ILE A 53 4.11 -8.88 -10.95
C ILE A 53 3.58 -8.72 -9.53
N GLN A 54 3.55 -7.51 -8.98
CA GLN A 54 2.99 -7.27 -7.63
C GLN A 54 1.51 -7.65 -7.49
N THR A 55 0.75 -7.70 -8.60
CA THR A 55 -0.65 -8.15 -8.58
C THR A 55 -0.84 -9.66 -8.75
N SER A 56 0.25 -10.44 -8.86
CA SER A 56 0.17 -11.90 -8.97
C SER A 56 -0.30 -12.53 -7.65
N LYS A 57 -1.01 -13.66 -7.79
CA LYS A 57 -1.46 -14.46 -6.63
C LYS A 57 -0.32 -15.18 -5.92
N GLU A 58 0.81 -15.41 -6.59
CA GLU A 58 1.98 -16.02 -5.93
C GLU A 58 2.64 -15.04 -4.97
N LEU A 59 2.60 -13.74 -5.27
CA LEU A 59 3.34 -12.73 -4.52
C LEU A 59 2.50 -12.12 -3.39
N THR A 60 1.31 -11.58 -3.70
CA THR A 60 0.49 -10.81 -2.74
C THR A 60 -0.68 -11.63 -2.18
N ASP A 61 -0.91 -11.57 -0.86
CA ASP A 61 -2.01 -12.32 -0.22
C ASP A 61 -3.40 -11.84 -0.66
N LYS A 62 -3.57 -10.52 -0.80
CA LYS A 62 -4.82 -9.92 -1.28
C LYS A 62 -4.57 -8.71 -2.18
N VAL A 63 -5.15 -8.75 -3.37
CA VAL A 63 -5.11 -7.64 -4.33
C VAL A 63 -6.50 -7.03 -4.50
N TYR A 64 -6.56 -5.71 -4.46
CA TYR A 64 -7.72 -4.90 -4.81
C TYR A 64 -7.40 -4.11 -6.08
N PHE A 65 -8.04 -4.49 -7.19
CA PHE A 65 -7.98 -3.76 -8.45
C PHE A 65 -8.89 -2.53 -8.40
N LEU A 66 -8.51 -1.56 -7.57
CA LEU A 66 -9.24 -0.32 -7.33
C LEU A 66 -8.34 0.88 -7.61
N PRO A 67 -8.90 2.05 -7.97
CA PRO A 67 -8.13 3.28 -8.07
C PRO A 67 -7.45 3.62 -6.74
N VAL A 68 -6.20 4.08 -6.81
CA VAL A 68 -5.45 4.60 -5.66
C VAL A 68 -5.93 6.02 -5.36
N LYS A 69 -7.16 6.11 -4.83
CA LYS A 69 -7.81 7.35 -4.40
C LYS A 69 -8.32 7.20 -2.98
N PRO A 70 -8.33 8.27 -2.16
CA PRO A 70 -8.65 8.20 -0.73
C PRO A 70 -9.97 7.49 -0.42
N TYR A 71 -11.00 7.73 -1.25
CA TYR A 71 -12.30 7.08 -1.08
C TYR A 71 -12.19 5.54 -1.11
N PHE A 72 -11.55 4.98 -2.15
CA PHE A 72 -11.42 3.52 -2.28
C PHE A 72 -10.46 2.95 -1.22
N VAL A 73 -9.36 3.65 -0.97
CA VAL A 73 -8.37 3.24 0.04
C VAL A 73 -9.01 3.21 1.43
N GLU A 74 -9.83 4.20 1.82
CA GLU A 74 -10.55 4.17 3.09
C GLU A 74 -11.50 2.95 3.18
N LYS A 75 -12.22 2.61 2.10
CA LYS A 75 -13.10 1.43 2.10
C LYS A 75 -12.31 0.15 2.34
N VAL A 76 -11.14 0.01 1.75
CA VAL A 76 -10.24 -1.13 1.98
C VAL A 76 -9.70 -1.11 3.40
N ILE A 77 -9.20 0.02 3.91
CA ILE A 77 -8.74 0.16 5.31
C ILE A 77 -9.86 -0.24 6.29
N LYS A 78 -11.09 0.24 6.07
CA LYS A 78 -12.25 -0.08 6.93
C LYS A 78 -12.54 -1.58 6.96
N LYS A 79 -12.44 -2.26 5.81
CA LYS A 79 -12.72 -3.69 5.66
C LYS A 79 -11.58 -4.56 6.20
N GLU A 80 -10.34 -4.22 5.85
CA GLU A 80 -9.19 -5.07 6.07
C GLU A 80 -8.49 -4.83 7.41
N ARG A 81 -8.64 -3.62 7.98
CA ARG A 81 -7.99 -3.18 9.23
C ARG A 81 -6.48 -3.48 9.24
N PRO A 82 -5.70 -2.91 8.31
CA PRO A 82 -4.25 -3.08 8.33
C PRO A 82 -3.62 -2.35 9.53
N ASP A 83 -2.52 -2.88 10.05
CA ASP A 83 -1.76 -2.27 11.16
C ASP A 83 -0.93 -1.07 10.65
N GLY A 84 -0.48 -1.16 9.41
CA GLY A 84 0.33 -0.13 8.77
C GLY A 84 0.10 -0.02 7.27
N ILE A 85 0.60 1.09 6.72
CA ILE A 85 0.52 1.42 5.30
C ILE A 85 1.89 1.84 4.77
N LEU A 86 2.27 1.30 3.61
CA LEU A 86 3.47 1.68 2.87
C LEU A 86 3.09 2.53 1.65
N LEU A 87 3.76 3.68 1.52
CA LEU A 87 3.48 4.69 0.49
C LEU A 87 4.65 4.89 -0.49
N SER A 88 5.85 4.45 -0.11
CA SER A 88 7.10 4.74 -0.83
C SER A 88 7.30 3.96 -2.13
N PHE A 89 6.50 2.93 -2.39
CA PHE A 89 6.69 2.00 -3.52
C PHE A 89 5.72 2.21 -4.68
N GLY A 90 4.81 3.19 -4.56
CA GLY A 90 3.79 3.49 -5.58
C GLY A 90 3.91 4.89 -6.18
N GLY A 91 5.11 5.46 -6.21
CA GLY A 91 5.38 6.76 -6.82
C GLY A 91 4.55 7.90 -6.23
N GLN A 92 4.30 8.93 -7.05
CA GLN A 92 3.61 10.13 -6.59
C GLN A 92 2.12 9.86 -6.30
N THR A 93 1.51 8.93 -7.04
CA THR A 93 0.12 8.52 -6.85
C THR A 93 -0.12 8.00 -5.42
N ALA A 94 0.71 7.06 -4.96
CA ALA A 94 0.60 6.50 -3.60
C ALA A 94 0.89 7.55 -2.53
N LEU A 95 1.95 8.34 -2.71
CA LEU A 95 2.34 9.38 -1.75
C LEU A 95 1.23 10.43 -1.57
N ASN A 96 0.71 10.98 -2.66
CA ASN A 96 -0.37 11.97 -2.61
C ASN A 96 -1.62 11.42 -1.93
N CYS A 97 -2.00 10.17 -2.26
CA CYS A 97 -3.14 9.52 -1.64
C CYS A 97 -2.93 9.34 -0.12
N GLY A 98 -1.74 8.91 0.30
CA GLY A 98 -1.37 8.75 1.71
C GLY A 98 -1.39 10.07 2.47
N ILE A 99 -0.84 11.15 1.90
CA ILE A 99 -0.89 12.50 2.47
C ILE A 99 -2.34 12.94 2.68
N GLU A 100 -3.20 12.74 1.69
CA GLU A 100 -4.60 13.15 1.78
C GLU A 100 -5.38 12.33 2.84
N LEU A 101 -5.13 11.02 2.91
CA LEU A 101 -5.68 10.15 3.97
C LEU A 101 -5.24 10.60 5.37
N HIS A 102 -3.97 10.99 5.50
CA HIS A 102 -3.42 11.52 6.76
C HIS A 102 -4.08 12.86 7.13
N LYS A 103 -4.12 13.82 6.19
CA LYS A 103 -4.75 15.15 6.38
C LYS A 103 -6.22 15.04 6.75
N LYS A 104 -6.95 14.07 6.20
CA LYS A 104 -8.36 13.79 6.54
C LYS A 104 -8.54 13.05 7.88
N GLY A 105 -7.45 12.72 8.58
CA GLY A 105 -7.49 11.98 9.85
C GLY A 105 -7.93 10.52 9.71
N ILE A 106 -8.00 9.98 8.47
CA ILE A 106 -8.48 8.62 8.20
C ILE A 106 -7.54 7.58 8.80
N LEU A 107 -6.23 7.75 8.61
CA LEU A 107 -5.24 6.81 9.15
C LEU A 107 -5.32 6.75 10.69
N LYS A 108 -5.43 7.92 11.34
CA LYS A 108 -5.63 8.02 12.80
C LYS A 108 -6.94 7.37 13.25
N LYS A 109 -8.05 7.63 12.55
CA LYS A 109 -9.37 7.04 12.83
C LYS A 109 -9.38 5.52 12.84
N TYR A 110 -8.59 4.88 11.96
CA TYR A 110 -8.51 3.42 11.86
C TYR A 110 -7.28 2.81 12.55
N GLY A 111 -6.43 3.62 13.21
CA GLY A 111 -5.22 3.15 13.87
C GLY A 111 -4.13 2.64 12.92
N VAL A 112 -4.10 3.12 11.67
CA VAL A 112 -3.14 2.69 10.65
C VAL A 112 -1.88 3.55 10.75
N THR A 113 -0.74 2.91 10.96
CA THR A 113 0.57 3.59 11.07
C THR A 113 1.22 3.73 9.69
N ILE A 114 1.77 4.89 9.36
CA ILE A 114 2.59 5.05 8.16
C ILE A 114 3.94 4.40 8.43
N LEU A 115 4.35 3.48 7.57
CA LEU A 115 5.64 2.81 7.64
C LEU A 115 6.62 3.42 6.63
N GLY A 116 7.90 3.45 6.99
CA GLY A 116 8.94 4.14 6.22
C GLY A 116 9.07 5.61 6.64
N THR A 117 9.25 6.50 5.68
CA THR A 117 9.43 7.94 5.94
C THR A 117 8.13 8.56 6.45
N PRO A 118 8.14 9.26 7.60
CA PRO A 118 6.95 9.94 8.10
C PRO A 118 6.54 11.10 7.18
N ILE A 119 5.25 11.46 7.20
CA ILE A 119 4.69 12.59 6.43
C ILE A 119 4.86 13.93 7.19
N SER A 120 5.36 13.90 8.43
CA SER A 120 5.65 15.05 9.28
C SER A 120 6.63 14.65 10.38
#